data_AF-A0A1H8PK46-F1
#
_entry.id   AF-A0A1H8PK46-F1
#
_cell.length_a   1.000
_cell.length_b   1.000
_cell.length_c   1.000
_cell.angle_alpha   90.00
_cell.angle_beta   90.00
_cell.angle_gamma   90.00
#
_symmetry.space_group_name_H-M   'P 1'
#
loop_
_entity.id
_entity.type
_entity.pdbx_description
1 polymer ?
#
loop_
_entity_poly.entity_id
_entity_poly.type
_entity_poly.pdbx_seq_one_letter_code
_entity_poly.pdbx_strand_id
1 'polypeptide(L)' 'MATLHHDLDLALTQLTERLLTQDQTQATTYVMAKGQFYRAELRLVPVSPDELPSDI' A
#
# COMPACT_ATOMS: atom_id res chain seq x y z
N MET A 1 16.07 8.67 -13.37
CA MET A 1 15.37 7.58 -12.65
C MET A 1 14.62 8.12 -11.42
N ALA A 2 14.01 9.31 -11.48
CA ALA A 2 13.35 9.95 -10.33
C ALA A 2 11.81 9.89 -10.38
N THR A 3 11.22 9.73 -11.57
CA THR A 3 9.77 9.69 -11.77
C THR A 3 9.12 8.40 -11.28
N LEU A 4 9.80 7.25 -11.47
CA LEU A 4 9.25 5.96 -11.07
C LEU A 4 9.03 5.84 -9.55
N HIS A 5 9.89 6.45 -8.73
CA HIS A 5 9.70 6.46 -7.27
C HIS A 5 8.49 7.31 -6.89
N HIS A 6 8.37 8.51 -7.46
CA HIS A 6 7.30 9.43 -7.11
C HIS A 6 5.91 8.91 -7.50
N ASP A 7 5.78 8.31 -8.68
CA ASP A 7 4.50 7.75 -9.14
C ASP A 7 4.06 6.55 -8.29
N LEU A 8 5.02 5.78 -7.77
CA LEU A 8 4.78 4.60 -6.95
C LEU A 8 4.43 5.00 -5.50
N ASP A 9 5.11 6.01 -4.94
CA ASP A 9 4.79 6.58 -3.64
C ASP A 9 3.37 7.18 -3.62
N LEU A 10 2.98 7.89 -4.67
CA LEU A 10 1.63 8.45 -4.79
C LEU A 10 0.57 7.36 -4.91
N ALA A 11 0.81 6.33 -5.72
CA ALA A 11 -0.12 5.22 -5.90
C ALA A 11 -0.32 4.42 -4.59
N LEU A 12 0.75 4.17 -3.83
CA LEU A 12 0.67 3.51 -2.53
C LEU A 12 -0.03 4.37 -1.47
N THR A 13 0.21 5.68 -1.48
CA THR A 13 -0.45 6.62 -0.56
C THR A 13 -1.96 6.64 -0.80
N GLN A 14 -2.39 6.79 -2.06
CA GLN A 14 -3.81 6.78 -2.43
C GLN A 14 -4.48 5.43 -2.13
N LEU A 15 -3.76 4.32 -2.29
CA LEU A 15 -4.26 2.99 -1.97
C LEU A 15 -4.46 2.81 -0.46
N THR A 16 -3.54 3.35 0.34
CA THR A 16 -3.63 3.34 1.80
C THR A 16 -4.79 4.20 2.30
N GLU A 17 -4.98 5.39 1.74
CA GLU A 17 -6.11 6.27 2.07
C GLU A 17 -7.45 5.59 1.77
N ARG A 18 -7.58 4.89 0.63
CA ARG A 18 -8.79 4.12 0.30
C ARG A 18 -9.07 3.00 1.28
N LEU A 19 -8.05 2.27 1.72
CA LEU A 19 -8.21 1.22 2.73
C LEU A 19 -8.75 1.79 4.05
N LEU A 20 -8.12 2.88 4.54
CA LEU A 20 -8.47 3.49 5.83
C LEU A 20 -9.83 4.19 5.82
N THR A 21 -10.26 4.73 4.68
CA THR A 21 -11.51 5.51 4.56
C THR A 21 -12.72 4.65 4.19
N GLN A 22 -12.53 3.52 3.50
CA GLN A 22 -13.63 2.69 2.99
C GLN A 22 -13.89 1.44 3.84
N ASP A 23 -13.28 1.33 5.03
CA ASP A 23 -13.37 0.17 5.92
C ASP A 23 -12.97 -1.15 5.20
N GLN A 24 -12.10 -1.03 4.20
CA GLN A 24 -11.61 -2.15 3.40
C GLN A 24 -10.28 -2.62 3.97
N THR A 25 -10.12 -3.93 4.12
CA THR A 25 -8.88 -4.54 4.60
C THR A 25 -7.95 -4.96 3.48
N GLN A 26 -8.37 -4.84 2.21
CA GLN A 26 -7.55 -5.18 1.05
C GLN A 26 -7.80 -4.23 -0.12
N ALA A 27 -6.73 -3.80 -0.77
CA ALA A 27 -6.75 -3.00 -1.98
C ALA A 27 -5.69 -3.50 -2.97
N THR A 28 -6.01 -3.40 -4.26
CA THR A 28 -5.14 -3.88 -5.34
C THR A 28 -5.01 -2.81 -6.40
N THR A 29 -3.81 -2.63 -6.92
CA THR A 29 -3.52 -1.78 -8.08
C THR A 29 -2.53 -2.46 -9.02
N TYR A 30 -2.39 -1.92 -10.22
CA TYR A 30 -1.44 -2.38 -11.22
C TYR A 30 -0.40 -1.30 -11.48
N VAL A 31 0.88 -1.68 -11.47
CA VAL A 31 2.00 -0.79 -11.75
C VAL A 31 2.77 -1.30 -12.96
N MET A 32 3.14 -0.40 -13.88
CA MET A 32 4.02 -0.74 -14.99
C MET A 32 5.46 -0.38 -14.60
N ALA A 33 6.35 -1.37 -14.57
CA ALA A 33 7.78 -1.14 -14.31
C ALA A 33 8.62 -1.95 -15.29
N LYS A 34 9.65 -1.31 -15.87
CA LYS A 34 10.58 -1.96 -16.83
C LYS A 34 9.86 -2.68 -18.00
N GLY A 35 8.74 -2.14 -18.47
CA GLY A 35 7.96 -2.73 -19.57
C GLY A 35 7.07 -3.92 -19.19
N GLN A 36 6.93 -4.22 -17.89
CA GLN A 36 6.07 -5.28 -17.39
C GLN A 36 5.06 -4.73 -16.39
N PHE A 37 3.84 -5.27 -16.42
CA PHE A 37 2.82 -4.96 -15.43
C PHE A 37 2.96 -5.88 -14.21
N TYR A 38 2.91 -5.28 -13.04
CA TYR A 38 2.94 -5.95 -11.75
C TYR A 38 1.65 -5.63 -11.01
N ARG A 39 1.12 -6.62 -10.29
CA ARG A 39 0.02 -6.42 -9.35
C ARG A 39 0.61 -6.06 -8.00
N ALA A 40 0.23 -4.90 -7.48
CA ALA A 40 0.58 -4.46 -6.14
C ALA A 40 -0.66 -4.64 -5.24
N GLU A 41 -0.46 -5.32 -4.11
CA GLU A 41 -1.51 -5.61 -3.14
C GLU A 41 -1.13 -5.00 -1.80
N LEU A 42 -2.08 -4.31 -1.16
CA LEU A 42 -1.94 -3.82 0.20
C LEU A 42 -3.07 -4.42 1.04
N ARG A 43 -2.70 -4.89 2.23
CA ARG A 43 -3.62 -5.54 3.16
C ARG A 43 -3.43 -4.96 4.55
N LEU A 44 -4.53 -4.57 5.17
CA LEU A 44 -4.58 -4.26 6.60
C LEU A 44 -4.86 -5.58 7.33
N VAL A 45 -3.94 -5.95 8.20
CA VAL A 45 -4.10 -7.11 9.07
C VAL A 45 -4.33 -6.57 10.49
N PRO A 46 -5.41 -6.95 11.17
CA PRO A 46 -5.60 -6.57 12.56
C PRO A 46 -4.45 -7.14 13.39
N VAL A 47 -3.83 -6.29 14.20
CA VAL A 47 -2.72 -6.64 15.09
C VAL A 47 -3.24 -6.61 16.51
N SER A 48 -2.92 -7.64 17.31
CA SER A 48 -3.27 -7.62 18.74
C SER A 48 -2.44 -6.55 19.46
N PRO A 49 -2.98 -5.87 20.49
CA PRO A 49 -2.18 -4.94 21.30
C PRO A 49 -0.90 -5.58 21.87
N ASP A 50 -0.92 -6.88 22.13
CA ASP A 50 0.24 -7.64 22.64
C ASP A 50 1.35 -7.85 21.60
N GLU A 51 1.05 -7.60 20.31
CA GLU A 51 1.99 -7.71 19.19
C GLU A 51 2.55 -6.34 18.76
N LEU A 52 2.04 -5.26 19.36
CA LEU A 52 2.57 -3.92 19.10
C LEU A 52 3.97 -3.80 19.70
N PRO A 53 4.96 -3.31 18.95
CA PRO A 53 6.25 -2.93 19.51
C PRO A 53 6.02 -1.97 20.67
N SER A 54 6.73 -2.17 21.78
CA SER A 54 6.65 -1.31 22.97
C SER A 54 7.09 0.15 22.73
N ASP A 55 7.56 0.48 21.52
CA ASP A 55 8.11 1.77 21.12
C ASP A 55 7.29 2.48 20.01
N ILE A 56 6.02 2.09 19.75
CA ILE A 56 5.08 2.85 18.88
C ILE A 56 4.37 3.97 19.65
#